data_AF-A0A7C2WHV5-F1
#
_entry.id   AF-A0A7C2WHV5-F1
#
_cell.length_a   1.000
_cell.length_b   1.000
_cell.length_c   1.000
_cell.angle_alpha   90.00
_cell.angle_beta   90.00
_cell.angle_gamma   90.00
#
_symmetry.space_group_name_H-M   'P 1'
#
loop_
_entity.id
_entity.type
_entity.pdbx_description
1 polymer ?
#
loop_
_entity_poly.entity_id
_entity_poly.type
_entity_poly.pdbx_seq_one_letter_code
_entity_poly.pdbx_strand_id
1 'polypeptide(L)'
;MSVRLRLTLLYSTILVFTLVAFSVTIYVTVSRVMLDFQQNALVEEATQILTQGVFTLTVIDTPRGRIAVPETYVQVRTLDGEVADKSPNLGDFTLPISEEGMRQLRTGEAKSWTETVSTEDGRLLVYSKPFRFPGQPA
;
A
#
# COMPACT_ATOMS: atom_id res chain seq x y z
N MET A 1 -29.60 -35.42 36.54
CA MET A 1 -30.00 -34.56 35.40
C MET A 1 -28.77 -33.87 34.79
N SER A 2 -27.82 -34.65 34.25
CA SER A 2 -26.47 -34.14 33.93
C SER A 2 -26.05 -34.43 32.48
N VAL A 3 -26.83 -35.26 31.76
CA VAL A 3 -26.56 -35.66 30.37
C VAL A 3 -27.03 -34.60 29.36
N ARG A 4 -28.21 -33.98 29.58
CA ARG A 4 -28.70 -32.87 28.73
C ARG A 4 -27.77 -31.65 28.76
N LEU A 5 -27.20 -31.35 29.93
CA LEU A 5 -26.25 -30.25 30.10
C LEU A 5 -24.94 -30.53 29.37
N ARG A 6 -24.40 -31.76 29.46
CA ARG A 6 -23.23 -32.18 28.68
C ARG A 6 -23.47 -32.12 27.18
N LEU A 7 -24.63 -32.58 26.69
CA LEU A 7 -24.96 -32.54 25.26
C LEU A 7 -25.04 -31.10 24.75
N THR A 8 -25.77 -30.22 25.44
CA THR A 8 -25.91 -28.81 25.05
C THR A 8 -24.56 -28.08 25.07
N LEU A 9 -23.72 -28.33 26.08
CA LEU A 9 -22.39 -27.73 26.17
C LEU A 9 -21.49 -28.20 25.02
N LEU A 10 -21.54 -29.49 24.66
CA LEU A 10 -20.78 -30.05 23.55
C LEU A 10 -21.26 -29.47 22.21
N TYR A 11 -22.59 -29.38 22.00
CA TYR A 11 -23.17 -28.75 20.80
C TYR A 11 -22.82 -27.27 20.68
N SER A 12 -22.92 -26.50 21.76
CA SER A 12 -22.52 -25.09 21.77
C SER A 12 -21.02 -24.91 21.55
N THR A 13 -20.19 -25.82 22.08
CA THR A 13 -18.73 -25.77 21.87
C THR A 13 -18.39 -26.00 20.41
N ILE A 14 -18.96 -27.03 19.77
CA ILE A 14 -18.77 -27.27 18.34
C ILE A 14 -19.26 -26.08 17.52
N LEU A 15 -20.42 -25.51 17.86
CA LEU A 15 -20.97 -24.34 17.17
C LEU A 15 -20.05 -23.11 17.28
N VAL A 16 -19.54 -22.81 18.47
CA VAL A 16 -18.60 -21.70 18.66
C VAL A 16 -17.31 -21.95 17.88
N PHE A 17 -16.82 -23.20 17.89
CA PHE A 17 -15.61 -23.55 17.17
C PHE A 17 -15.75 -23.39 15.66
N THR A 18 -16.87 -23.82 15.08
CA THR A 18 -17.14 -23.61 13.65
C THR A 18 -17.29 -22.13 13.32
N LEU A 19 -17.98 -21.36 14.18
CA LEU A 19 -18.15 -19.92 14.00
C LEU A 19 -16.80 -19.18 14.01
N VAL A 20 -15.92 -19.50 14.97
CA VAL A 20 -14.58 -18.91 15.08
C VAL A 20 -13.74 -19.28 13.87
N ALA A 21 -13.71 -20.55 13.47
CA ALA A 21 -12.96 -20.98 12.29
C ALA A 21 -13.41 -20.25 11.02
N PHE A 22 -14.72 -20.11 10.84
CA PHE A 22 -15.29 -19.39 9.69
C PHE A 22 -14.97 -17.90 9.73
N SER A 23 -15.09 -17.29 10.90
CA SER A 23 -14.76 -15.87 11.12
C SER A 23 -13.30 -15.57 10.82
N VAL A 24 -12.37 -16.39 11.32
CA VAL A 24 -10.93 -16.28 11.04
C VAL A 24 -10.66 -16.42 9.54
N THR A 25 -11.29 -17.40 8.88
CA THR A 25 -11.10 -17.63 7.44
C THR A 25 -11.54 -16.43 6.60
N ILE A 26 -12.73 -15.88 6.91
CA ILE A 26 -13.24 -14.67 6.23
C ILE A 26 -12.31 -13.50 6.50
N TYR A 27 -11.92 -13.27 7.75
CA TYR A 27 -11.08 -12.14 8.12
C TYR A 27 -9.73 -12.16 7.40
N VAL A 28 -9.06 -13.32 7.37
CA VAL A 28 -7.78 -13.47 6.65
C VAL A 28 -7.96 -13.24 5.16
N THR A 29 -9.03 -13.75 4.56
CA THR A 29 -9.31 -13.59 3.12
C THR A 29 -9.55 -12.12 2.78
N VAL A 30 -10.42 -11.44 3.53
CA VAL A 30 -10.70 -10.01 3.37
C VAL A 30 -9.43 -9.18 3.55
N SER A 31 -8.63 -9.48 4.58
CA SER A 31 -7.38 -8.76 4.83
C SER A 31 -6.38 -8.89 3.68
N ARG A 32 -6.29 -10.07 3.04
CA ARG A 32 -5.42 -10.28 1.88
C ARG A 32 -5.93 -9.52 0.65
N VAL A 33 -7.21 -9.67 0.33
CA VAL A 33 -7.83 -9.00 -0.81
C VAL A 33 -7.74 -7.48 -0.70
N MET A 34 -7.93 -6.93 0.51
CA MET A 34 -7.82 -5.49 0.76
C MET A 34 -6.40 -4.98 0.51
N LEU A 35 -5.39 -5.74 0.92
CA LEU A 35 -3.99 -5.38 0.73
C LEU A 35 -3.61 -5.43 -0.76
N ASP A 36 -4.04 -6.48 -1.47
CA ASP A 36 -3.82 -6.61 -2.91
C ASP A 36 -4.52 -5.48 -3.68
N PHE A 37 -5.74 -5.09 -3.26
CA PHE A 37 -6.47 -3.97 -3.86
C PHE A 37 -5.72 -2.63 -3.70
N GLN A 38 -5.19 -2.35 -2.51
CA GLN A 38 -4.40 -1.14 -2.27
C GLN A 38 -3.10 -1.13 -3.09
N GLN A 39 -2.40 -2.27 -3.16
CA GLN A 39 -1.20 -2.38 -3.99
C GLN A 39 -1.49 -2.14 -5.47
N ASN A 40 -2.55 -2.75 -6.01
CA ASN A 40 -2.91 -2.59 -7.41
C ASN A 40 -3.32 -1.16 -7.75
N ALA A 41 -4.01 -0.46 -6.84
CA ALA A 41 -4.36 0.95 -7.01
C ALA A 41 -3.12 1.84 -7.12
N LEU A 42 -2.11 1.63 -6.27
CA LEU A 42 -0.84 2.38 -6.34
C LEU A 42 -0.08 2.11 -7.65
N VAL A 43 -0.08 0.87 -8.14
CA VAL A 43 0.58 0.50 -9.40
C VAL A 43 -0.13 1.13 -10.60
N GLU A 44 -1.46 1.12 -10.61
CA GLU A 44 -2.27 1.74 -11.67
C GLU A 44 -2.06 3.26 -11.70
N GLU A 45 -2.12 3.91 -10.54
CA GLU A 45 -1.90 5.36 -10.41
C GLU A 45 -0.48 5.76 -10.82
N ALA A 46 0.55 5.03 -10.37
CA ALA A 46 1.92 5.24 -10.81
C ALA A 46 2.10 5.06 -12.32
N THR A 47 1.43 4.06 -12.91
CA THR A 47 1.49 3.82 -14.35
C THR A 47 0.81 4.93 -15.14
N GLN A 48 -0.31 5.46 -14.66
CA GLN A 48 -1.00 6.58 -15.27
C GLN A 48 -0.14 7.86 -15.26
N ILE A 49 0.51 8.18 -14.13
CA ILE A 49 1.44 9.32 -14.01
C ILE A 49 2.58 9.21 -15.02
N LEU A 50 3.17 8.00 -15.14
CA LEU A 50 4.27 7.77 -16.09
C LEU A 50 3.83 7.85 -17.56
N THR A 51 2.58 7.47 -17.86
CA THR A 51 2.08 7.41 -19.25
C THR A 51 1.62 8.77 -19.76
N GLN A 52 1.05 9.62 -18.90
CA GLN A 52 0.56 10.94 -19.30
C GLN A 52 1.70 11.93 -19.62
N GLY A 53 2.93 11.69 -19.14
CA GLY A 53 4.12 12.47 -19.49
C GLY A 53 4.10 13.95 -19.08
N VAL A 54 2.98 14.40 -18.52
CA VAL A 54 2.78 15.74 -17.97
C VAL A 54 3.00 15.62 -16.47
N PHE A 55 4.22 15.93 -16.06
CA PHE A 55 4.61 16.04 -14.66
C PHE A 55 4.13 17.40 -14.10
N THR A 56 2.83 17.68 -14.18
CA THR A 56 2.29 18.83 -13.44
C THR A 56 2.15 18.37 -12.00
N LEU A 57 3.15 18.68 -11.17
CA LEU A 57 3.14 18.57 -9.71
C LEU A 57 2.02 19.36 -9.00
N THR A 58 1.08 19.88 -9.77
CA THR A 58 -0.17 20.37 -9.25
C THR A 58 -1.02 19.16 -8.98
N VAL A 59 -1.08 18.77 -7.71
CA VAL A 59 -2.19 18.08 -7.06
C VAL A 59 -2.82 17.02 -7.95
N ILE A 60 -2.57 15.73 -7.67
CA ILE A 60 -3.49 14.69 -8.12
C ILE A 60 -4.86 15.04 -7.50
N ASP A 61 -5.66 15.84 -8.22
CA ASP A 61 -7.04 16.15 -7.90
C ASP A 61 -7.79 14.90 -8.34
N THR A 62 -7.72 13.87 -7.49
CA THR A 62 -8.57 12.70 -7.62
C THR A 62 -9.99 13.22 -7.81
N PRO A 63 -10.70 12.86 -8.90
CA PRO A 63 -12.01 13.43 -9.19
C PRO A 63 -12.90 13.30 -7.96
N ARG A 64 -13.18 14.45 -7.32
CA ARG A 64 -13.96 14.55 -6.09
C ARG A 64 -15.29 13.86 -6.31
N GLY A 65 -15.43 12.65 -5.79
CA GLY A 65 -16.66 11.90 -5.90
C GLY A 65 -16.44 10.42 -6.14
N ARG A 66 -16.00 9.72 -5.10
CA ARG A 66 -16.71 8.57 -4.52
C ARG A 66 -15.85 7.96 -3.41
N ILE A 67 -16.37 8.00 -2.18
CA ILE A 67 -16.05 7.07 -1.08
C ILE A 67 -14.57 7.04 -0.67
N ALA A 68 -14.22 7.83 0.37
CA ALA A 68 -13.02 7.68 1.21
C ALA A 68 -11.80 7.02 0.53
N VAL A 69 -11.25 7.67 -0.50
CA VAL A 69 -10.01 7.22 -1.13
C VAL A 69 -8.87 7.58 -0.16
N PRO A 70 -7.95 6.66 0.17
CA PRO A 70 -6.72 7.00 0.89
C PRO A 70 -6.05 8.18 0.20
N GLU A 71 -5.54 9.15 0.96
CA GLU A 71 -4.74 10.23 0.35
C GLU A 71 -3.48 9.59 -0.25
N THR A 72 -3.40 9.51 -1.58
CA THR A 72 -2.18 9.08 -2.26
C THR A 72 -1.15 10.20 -2.14
N TYR A 73 0.01 9.86 -1.60
CA TYR A 73 1.15 10.76 -1.52
C TYR A 73 2.17 10.41 -2.60
N VAL A 74 2.74 11.42 -3.24
CA VAL A 74 3.73 11.22 -4.30
C VAL A 74 4.98 12.04 -3.97
N GLN A 75 6.13 11.41 -4.12
CA GLN A 75 7.43 12.05 -3.97
C GLN A 75 8.35 11.60 -5.10
N VAL A 76 9.03 12.56 -5.71
CA VAL A 76 10.11 12.30 -6.66
C VAL A 76 11.43 12.47 -5.95
N ARG A 77 12.31 11.50 -6.18
CA ARG A 77 13.64 11.46 -5.60
C ARG A 77 14.65 11.14 -6.68
N THR A 78 15.83 11.73 -6.60
CA THR A 78 16.99 11.36 -7.40
C THR A 78 17.52 9.99 -6.98
N LEU A 79 18.25 9.29 -7.85
CA LEU A 79 18.86 7.99 -7.48
C LEU A 79 19.91 8.12 -6.34
N ASP A 80 20.35 9.33 -6.04
CA ASP A 80 21.24 9.66 -4.92
C ASP A 80 20.49 9.85 -3.60
N GLY A 81 19.15 9.87 -3.63
CA GLY A 81 18.29 9.97 -2.45
C GLY A 81 17.79 11.38 -2.15
N GLU A 82 18.15 12.38 -2.94
CA GLU A 82 17.66 13.75 -2.76
C GLU A 82 16.20 13.85 -3.22
N VAL A 83 15.35 14.53 -2.44
CA VAL A 83 13.96 14.76 -2.80
C VAL A 83 13.92 15.89 -3.81
N ALA A 84 13.61 15.57 -5.07
CA ALA A 84 13.52 16.55 -6.14
C ALA A 84 12.19 17.30 -6.09
N ASP A 85 11.09 16.60 -5.75
CA ASP A 85 9.78 17.22 -5.61
C ASP A 85 8.77 16.34 -4.85
N LYS A 86 7.64 16.91 -4.41
CA LYS A 86 6.59 16.20 -3.68
C LYS A 86 5.19 16.78 -3.85
N SER A 87 4.18 15.93 -3.64
CA SER A 87 2.79 16.33 -3.67
C SER A 87 2.44 17.28 -2.50
N PRO A 88 1.59 18.30 -2.71
CA PRO A 88 1.26 19.28 -1.66
C PRO A 88 0.62 18.67 -0.41
N ASN A 89 -0.14 17.57 -0.56
CA ASN A 89 -0.76 16.86 0.56
C ASN A 89 0.25 16.14 1.47
N LEU A 90 1.49 15.93 1.01
CA LEU A 90 2.55 15.31 1.82
C LEU A 90 3.12 16.28 2.88
N GLY A 91 2.90 17.59 2.72
CA GLY A 91 3.39 18.61 3.64
C GLY A 91 4.90 18.51 3.84
N ASP A 92 5.36 18.51 5.08
CA ASP A 92 6.79 18.41 5.44
C ASP A 92 7.29 16.96 5.54
N PHE A 93 6.41 15.98 5.41
CA PHE A 93 6.78 14.58 5.50
C PHE A 93 7.61 14.15 4.29
N THR A 94 8.50 13.18 4.49
CA THR A 94 9.31 12.58 3.42
C THR A 94 8.99 11.10 3.36
N LEU A 95 8.57 10.61 2.19
CA LEU A 95 8.29 9.20 2.01
C LEU A 95 9.60 8.39 2.17
N PRO A 96 9.65 7.46 3.14
CA PRO A 96 10.83 6.66 3.39
C PRO A 96 10.99 5.56 2.33
N ILE A 97 12.22 5.19 2.06
CA ILE A 97 12.60 4.00 1.30
C ILE A 97 13.81 3.38 1.98
N SER A 98 13.75 2.08 2.20
CA SER A 98 14.84 1.29 2.78
C SER A 98 16.10 1.36 1.94
N GLU A 99 17.26 1.20 2.58
CA GLU A 99 18.54 1.10 1.87
C GLU A 99 18.57 -0.06 0.88
N GLU A 100 17.87 -1.15 1.21
CA GLU A 100 17.71 -2.30 0.32
C GLU A 100 16.90 -1.94 -0.92
N GLY A 101 15.73 -1.32 -0.75
CA GLY A 101 14.91 -0.86 -1.86
C GLY A 101 15.68 0.11 -2.76
N MET A 102 16.37 1.09 -2.16
CA MET A 102 17.20 2.01 -2.92
C MET A 102 18.29 1.31 -3.71
N ARG A 103 18.99 0.35 -3.09
CA ARG A 103 20.06 -0.42 -3.74
C ARG A 103 19.51 -1.20 -4.93
N GLN A 104 18.43 -1.95 -4.76
CA GLN A 104 17.84 -2.79 -5.82
C GLN A 104 17.30 -1.95 -6.99
N LEU A 105 16.70 -0.78 -6.70
CA LEU A 105 16.23 0.13 -7.74
C LEU A 105 17.38 0.81 -8.48
N ARG A 106 18.47 1.17 -7.77
CA ARG A 106 19.66 1.81 -8.36
C ARG A 106 20.49 0.86 -9.20
N THR A 107 20.67 -0.39 -8.76
CA THR A 107 21.39 -1.42 -9.53
C THR A 107 20.59 -1.94 -10.72
N GLY A 108 19.27 -1.67 -10.75
CA GLY A 108 18.35 -2.16 -11.77
C GLY A 108 18.00 -3.65 -11.61
N GLU A 109 18.38 -4.27 -10.49
CA GLU A 109 17.98 -5.64 -10.14
C GLU A 109 16.46 -5.75 -9.99
N ALA A 110 15.82 -4.70 -9.47
CA ALA A 110 14.38 -4.59 -9.37
C ALA A 110 13.82 -3.48 -10.27
N LYS A 111 12.78 -3.80 -11.04
CA LYS A 111 12.04 -2.82 -11.86
C LYS A 111 11.13 -1.90 -11.03
N SER A 112 10.78 -2.34 -9.83
CA SER A 112 9.97 -1.61 -8.85
C SER A 112 10.17 -2.22 -7.47
N TRP A 113 9.94 -1.45 -6.43
CA TRP A 113 10.07 -1.85 -5.03
C TRP A 113 8.83 -1.45 -4.25
N THR A 114 8.32 -2.35 -3.42
CA THR A 114 7.18 -2.08 -2.55
C THR A 114 7.55 -2.47 -1.13
N GLU A 115 7.38 -1.56 -0.19
CA GLU A 115 7.65 -1.82 1.22
C GLU A 115 6.60 -1.20 2.14
N THR A 116 6.44 -1.79 3.32
CA THR A 116 5.58 -1.25 4.37
C THR A 116 6.46 -0.67 5.46
N VAL A 117 6.40 0.65 5.63
CA VAL A 117 7.23 1.39 6.60
C VAL A 117 6.38 1.84 7.76
N SER A 118 6.88 1.66 8.98
CA SER A 118 6.27 2.25 10.17
C SER A 118 6.96 3.58 10.47
N THR A 119 6.18 4.64 10.56
CA THR A 119 6.61 6.02 10.84
C THR A 119 5.90 6.52 12.10
N GLU A 120 6.28 7.69 12.62
CA GLU A 120 5.65 8.26 13.81
C GLU A 120 4.14 8.49 13.61
N ASP A 121 3.73 8.78 12.37
CA ASP A 121 2.34 9.05 11.98
C ASP A 121 1.54 7.80 11.58
N GLY A 122 2.15 6.60 11.60
CA GLY A 122 1.46 5.34 11.34
C GLY A 122 2.21 4.41 10.39
N ARG A 123 1.47 3.57 9.66
CA ARG A 123 2.04 2.57 8.75
C ARG A 123 1.71 2.95 7.32
N LEU A 124 2.75 3.11 6.51
CA LEU A 124 2.66 3.50 5.10
C LEU A 124 3.05 2.32 4.21
N LEU A 125 2.27 2.10 3.16
CA LEU A 125 2.64 1.23 2.05
C LEU A 125 3.24 2.11 0.95
N VAL A 126 4.53 1.94 0.68
CA VAL A 126 5.29 2.76 -0.25
C VAL A 126 5.63 1.94 -1.49
N TYR A 127 5.21 2.42 -2.65
CA TYR A 127 5.60 1.89 -3.95
C TYR A 127 6.62 2.84 -4.60
N SER A 128 7.73 2.30 -5.06
CA SER A 128 8.83 3.05 -5.68
C SER A 128 9.21 2.43 -7.02
N LYS A 129 9.35 3.28 -8.04
CA LYS A 129 9.72 2.85 -9.39
C LYS A 129 10.68 3.85 -10.03
N PRO A 130 11.86 3.41 -10.51
CA PRO A 130 12.76 4.27 -11.23
C PRO A 130 12.16 4.62 -12.60
N PHE A 131 12.32 5.87 -12.99
CA PHE A 131 11.94 6.35 -14.31
C PHE A 131 13.00 7.33 -14.82
N ARG A 132 13.08 7.48 -16.15
CA ARG A 132 13.96 8.48 -16.79
C ARG A 132 13.08 9.53 -17.44
N PHE A 133 13.36 10.80 -17.16
CA PHE A 133 12.72 11.88 -17.90
C PHE A 133 13.17 11.83 -19.36
N PRO A 134 12.24 11.94 -20.33
CA PRO A 134 12.61 12.09 -21.73
C PRO A 134 13.35 13.43 -21.90
N GLY A 135 14.68 13.36 -22.07
CA GLY A 135 15.54 14.54 -22.28
C GLY A 135 16.75 14.66 -21.35
N GLN A 136 16.90 13.78 -20.35
CA GLN A 136 18.08 13.80 -19.47
C GLN A 136 19.18 12.87 -20.02
N PRO A 137 20.43 13.35 -20.22
CA PRO A 137 21.53 12.50 -20.68
C PRO A 137 21.87 11.41 -19.64
N ALA A 138 22.38 10.29 -20.16
CA ALA A 138 22.71 9.08 -19.40
C ALA A 138 23.85 9.27 -18.40
#